data_AF-A0AAJ1PNP3-F1
#
_entry.id   AF-A0AAJ1PNP3-F1
#
_cell.length_a   1.000
_cell.length_b   1.000
_cell.length_c   1.000
_cell.angle_alpha   90.00
_cell.angle_beta   90.00
_cell.angle_gamma   90.00
#
_symmetry.space_group_name_H-M   'P 1'
#
loop_
_entity.id
_entity.type
_entity.pdbx_description
1 polymer ?
#
loop_
_entity_poly.entity_id
_entity_poly.type
_entity_poly.pdbx_seq_one_letter_code
_entity_poly.pdbx_strand_id
1 'polypeptide(L)'
;MNQEKKPQKTKELTWNRAGEVYLLFDKDTNKTYTLDPIAFLVWIQCDGKTNLEQIVDVFSVNGNRDIVKAAITGILGKLEDSGLIKWI
;
A
#
# COMPACT_ATOMS: atom_id res chain seq x y z
N MET A 1 -25.94 -1.50 -2.89
CA MET A 1 -24.63 -1.65 -2.23
C MET A 1 -23.59 -1.08 -3.15
N ASN A 2 -23.03 0.10 -2.86
CA ASN A 2 -21.87 0.57 -3.61
C ASN A 2 -20.73 -0.41 -3.36
N GLN A 3 -20.19 -1.02 -4.41
CA GLN A 3 -18.97 -1.80 -4.29
C GLN A 3 -17.85 -0.80 -4.00
N GLU A 4 -17.33 -0.82 -2.79
CA GLU A 4 -16.17 0.01 -2.44
C GLU A 4 -14.96 -0.45 -3.25
N LYS A 5 -14.26 0.52 -3.85
CA LYS A 5 -13.07 0.26 -4.65
C LYS A 5 -11.99 -0.40 -3.80
N LYS A 6 -11.21 -1.28 -4.42
CA LYS A 6 -10.14 -2.04 -3.76
C LYS A 6 -8.81 -1.77 -4.43
N PRO A 7 -7.76 -1.38 -3.69
CA PRO A 7 -6.44 -1.22 -4.24
C PRO A 7 -5.85 -2.59 -4.60
N GLN A 8 -5.24 -2.67 -5.77
CA GLN A 8 -4.58 -3.86 -6.29
C GLN A 8 -3.20 -3.48 -6.81
N LYS A 9 -2.17 -4.26 -6.46
CA LYS A 9 -0.84 -4.15 -7.10
C LYS A 9 -0.97 -4.22 -8.61
N THR A 10 -0.28 -3.34 -9.33
CA THR A 10 -0.24 -3.36 -10.80
C THR A 10 0.54 -4.56 -11.32
N LYS A 11 1.57 -4.97 -10.58
CA LYS A 11 2.36 -6.17 -10.79
C LYS A 11 3.00 -6.63 -9.49
N GLU A 12 3.46 -7.87 -9.44
CA GLU A 12 4.31 -8.34 -8.34
C GLU A 12 5.74 -7.85 -8.53
N LEU A 13 6.31 -7.26 -7.48
CA LEU A 13 7.68 -6.75 -7.45
C LEU A 13 8.53 -7.63 -6.53
N THR A 14 9.79 -7.85 -6.91
CA THR A 14 10.73 -8.51 -6.00
C THR A 14 11.09 -7.50 -4.91
N TRP A 15 11.10 -7.91 -3.64
CA TRP A 15 11.45 -7.00 -2.55
C TRP A 15 12.41 -7.62 -1.55
N ASN A 16 13.18 -6.77 -0.89
CA ASN A 16 14.03 -7.14 0.23
C ASN A 16 14.02 -6.03 1.30
N ARG A 17 14.26 -6.42 2.56
CA ARG A 17 14.52 -5.45 3.63
C ARG A 17 15.98 -4.98 3.53
N ALA A 18 16.21 -3.69 3.69
CA ALA A 18 17.53 -3.07 3.73
C ALA A 18 17.58 -2.10 4.91
N GLY A 19 18.07 -2.56 6.07
CA GLY A 19 17.99 -1.81 7.32
C GLY A 19 16.54 -1.56 7.75
N GLU A 20 16.17 -0.28 7.86
CA GLU A 20 14.85 0.16 8.30
C GLU A 20 13.85 0.41 7.16
N VAL A 21 14.23 0.09 5.92
CA VAL A 21 13.37 0.27 4.73
C VAL A 21 13.22 -1.01 3.94
N TYR A 22 12.22 -1.01 3.06
CA TYR A 22 11.97 -2.07 2.07
C TYR A 22 12.27 -1.55 0.68
N LEU A 23 13.05 -2.30 -0.09
CA LEU A 23 13.34 -2.01 -1.49
C LEU A 23 12.45 -2.89 -2.36
N LEU A 24 11.71 -2.27 -3.29
CA LEU A 24 10.89 -2.96 -4.29
C LEU A 24 11.56 -2.77 -5.65
N PHE A 25 11.93 -3.87 -6.29
CA PHE A 25 12.61 -3.89 -7.58
C PHE A 25 11.68 -4.33 -8.71
N ASP A 26 11.52 -3.44 -9.69
CA ASP A 26 10.84 -3.72 -10.95
C ASP A 26 11.87 -4.14 -12.01
N LYS A 27 11.87 -5.44 -12.31
CA LYS A 27 12.80 -6.04 -13.28
C LYS A 27 12.59 -5.55 -14.70
N ASP A 28 11.36 -5.15 -15.06
CA ASP A 28 11.03 -4.75 -16.43
C ASP A 28 11.55 -3.35 -16.72
N THR A 29 11.49 -2.47 -15.72
CA THR A 29 11.86 -1.05 -15.86
C THR A 29 13.21 -0.71 -15.23
N ASN A 30 13.83 -1.69 -14.55
CA ASN A 30 15.03 -1.53 -13.74
C ASN A 30 14.90 -0.41 -12.68
N LYS A 31 13.66 -0.13 -12.22
CA LYS A 31 13.37 0.86 -11.19
C LYS A 31 13.39 0.21 -9.81
N THR A 32 13.89 0.97 -8.83
CA THR A 32 13.83 0.59 -7.42
C THR A 32 13.01 1.64 -6.67
N TYR A 33 12.06 1.19 -5.87
CA TYR A 33 11.27 2.01 -4.96
C TYR A 33 11.71 1.72 -3.52
N THR A 34 11.79 2.77 -2.70
CA THR A 34 12.10 2.63 -1.28
C THR A 34 10.85 2.96 -0.48
N LEU A 35 10.39 2.00 0.33
CA LEU A 35 9.22 2.14 1.18
C LEU A 35 9.65 2.08 2.65
N ASP A 36 9.07 2.94 3.48
CA ASP A 36 9.11 2.75 4.92
C ASP A 36 8.27 1.52 5.32
N PRO A 37 8.42 1.01 6.56
CA PRO A 37 7.72 -0.19 6.99
C PRO A 37 6.20 -0.12 6.89
N ILE A 38 5.58 1.03 7.17
CA ILE A 38 4.12 1.18 7.11
C ILE A 38 3.66 1.20 5.65
N ALA A 39 4.33 1.97 4.78
CA ALA A 39 4.03 1.98 3.36
C ALA A 39 4.17 0.59 2.72
N PHE A 40 5.19 -0.18 3.13
CA PHE A 40 5.37 -1.56 2.67
C PHE A 40 4.21 -2.46 3.09
N LEU A 41 3.81 -2.42 4.36
CA LEU A 41 2.69 -3.24 4.84
C LEU A 41 1.38 -2.87 4.15
N VAL A 42 1.12 -1.58 3.91
CA VAL A 42 -0.05 -1.12 3.13
C VAL A 42 0.00 -1.67 1.70
N TRP A 43 1.16 -1.61 1.04
CA TRP A 43 1.34 -2.17 -0.31
C TRP A 43 1.08 -3.69 -0.33
N ILE A 44 1.50 -4.43 0.70
CA ILE A 44 1.20 -5.86 0.84
C ILE A 44 -0.32 -6.10 0.87
N GLN A 45 -1.10 -5.26 1.56
CA GLN A 45 -2.57 -5.36 1.62
C GLN A 45 -3.29 -5.00 0.31
N CYS A 46 -2.61 -4.39 -0.68
CA CYS A 46 -3.21 -4.03 -1.97
C CYS A 46 -3.39 -5.27 -2.86
N ASP A 47 -4.36 -6.12 -2.55
CA ASP A 47 -4.59 -7.43 -3.18
C ASP A 47 -5.83 -7.46 -4.10
N GLY A 48 -6.53 -6.33 -4.25
CA GLY A 48 -7.78 -6.23 -5.00
C GLY A 48 -8.99 -6.86 -4.27
N LYS A 49 -8.84 -7.27 -3.02
CA LYS A 49 -9.90 -7.89 -2.19
C LYS A 49 -10.20 -7.05 -0.96
N THR A 50 -9.16 -6.51 -0.34
CA THR A 50 -9.19 -5.67 0.86
C THR A 50 -9.48 -4.22 0.48
N ASN A 51 -10.53 -3.60 1.04
CA ASN A 51 -10.84 -2.19 0.81
C ASN A 51 -10.11 -1.25 1.79
N LEU A 52 -10.21 0.07 1.60
CA LEU A 52 -9.57 1.06 2.47
C LEU A 52 -9.90 0.85 3.95
N GLU A 53 -11.18 0.65 4.31
CA GLU A 53 -11.60 0.50 5.70
C GLU A 53 -10.98 -0.73 6.36
N GLN A 54 -10.91 -1.85 5.63
CA GLN A 54 -10.28 -3.08 6.11
C GLN A 54 -8.77 -2.91 6.27
N ILE A 55 -8.12 -2.17 5.37
CA ILE A 55 -6.69 -1.83 5.54
C ILE A 55 -6.54 -0.97 6.80
N VAL A 56 -7.39 0.04 7.01
CA VAL A 56 -7.38 0.88 8.21
C VAL A 56 -7.55 0.07 9.49
N ASP A 57 -8.43 -0.94 9.48
CA ASP A 57 -8.64 -1.85 10.62
C ASP A 57 -7.37 -2.58 11.04
N VAL A 58 -6.49 -2.93 10.09
CA VAL A 58 -5.24 -3.66 10.37
C VAL A 58 -4.23 -2.81 11.14
N PHE A 59 -4.19 -1.49 10.90
CA PHE A 59 -3.22 -0.58 11.52
C PHE A 59 -3.78 0.24 12.68
N SER A 60 -5.10 0.27 12.85
CA SER A 60 -5.75 1.07 13.88
C SER A 60 -5.69 0.39 15.24
N VAL A 61 -5.50 1.21 16.27
CA VAL A 61 -5.73 0.83 17.68
C VAL A 61 -6.80 1.76 18.26
N ASN A 62 -7.31 1.46 19.45
CA ASN A 62 -8.37 2.26 20.06
C ASN A 62 -7.99 3.74 20.14
N GLY A 63 -8.79 4.59 19.49
CA GLY A 63 -8.67 6.06 19.54
C GLY A 63 -7.86 6.72 18.42
N ASN A 64 -7.29 5.99 17.46
CA ASN A 64 -6.46 6.59 16.39
C ASN A 64 -6.97 6.39 14.95
N ARG A 65 -8.14 5.76 14.77
CA ARG A 65 -8.65 5.33 13.46
C ARG A 65 -8.63 6.43 12.40
N ASP A 66 -9.12 7.63 12.72
CA ASP A 66 -9.22 8.73 11.74
C ASP A 66 -7.83 9.21 11.27
N ILE A 67 -6.86 9.25 12.18
CA ILE A 67 -5.48 9.61 11.87
C ILE A 67 -4.85 8.53 11.00
N VAL A 68 -5.07 7.26 11.34
CA VAL A 68 -4.58 6.10 10.57
C VAL A 68 -5.20 6.08 9.17
N LYS A 69 -6.50 6.38 9.05
CA LYS A 69 -7.19 6.48 7.77
C LYS A 69 -6.60 7.57 6.89
N ALA A 70 -6.38 8.77 7.43
CA ALA A 70 -5.74 9.85 6.67
C ALA A 70 -4.34 9.45 6.17
N ALA A 71 -3.53 8.81 7.03
CA ALA A 71 -2.19 8.34 6.67
C ALA A 71 -2.23 7.27 5.56
N ILE A 72 -3.09 6.25 5.70
CA ILE A 72 -3.23 5.17 4.72
C ILE A 72 -3.76 5.71 3.39
N THR A 73 -4.74 6.62 3.40
CA THR A 73 -5.21 7.28 2.17
C THR A 73 -4.06 8.01 1.47
N GLY A 74 -3.22 8.73 2.22
CA GLY A 74 -2.04 9.40 1.66
C GLY A 74 -1.00 8.43 1.07
N ILE A 75 -0.76 7.29 1.74
CA ILE A 75 0.13 6.24 1.24
C ILE A 75 -0.42 5.63 -0.06
N LEU A 76 -1.70 5.24 -0.08
CA LEU A 76 -2.34 4.65 -1.26
C LEU A 76 -2.30 5.61 -2.46
N GLY A 77 -2.54 6.91 -2.24
CA GLY A 77 -2.40 7.93 -3.28
C GLY A 77 -0.99 7.96 -3.88
N LYS A 78 0.05 7.99 -3.05
CA LYS A 78 1.45 7.97 -3.53
C LYS A 78 1.79 6.67 -4.27
N LEU A 79 1.27 5.53 -3.83
CA LEU A 79 1.46 4.24 -4.50
C LEU A 79 0.78 4.24 -5.89
N GLU A 80 -0.42 4.81 -5.98
CA GLU A 80 -1.16 4.95 -7.24
C GLU A 80 -0.43 5.90 -8.21
N ASP A 81 -0.01 7.08 -7.73
CA ASP A 81 0.74 8.06 -8.52
C ASP A 81 2.08 7.49 -9.05
N SER A 82 2.68 6.57 -8.29
CA SER A 82 3.92 5.86 -8.68
C SER A 82 3.65 4.68 -9.62
N GLY A 83 2.40 4.36 -9.92
CA GLY A 83 2.00 3.23 -10.76
C GLY A 83 2.17 1.86 -10.10
N LEU A 84 2.33 1.81 -8.77
CA LEU A 84 2.53 0.57 -8.00
C LEU A 84 1.20 -0.14 -7.70
N ILE A 85 0.10 0.61 -7.65
CA ILE A 85 -1.24 0.07 -7.46
C ILE A 85 -2.24 0.73 -8.43
N LYS A 86 -3.41 0.11 -8.55
CA LYS A 86 -4.61 0.66 -9.20
C LYS A 86 -5.83 0.33 -8.35
N TRP A 87 -6.89 1.13 -8.46
CA TRP A 87 -8.19 0.80 -7.85
C TRP A 87 -9.05 -0.02 -8.80
N ILE A 88 -9.65 -1.10 -8.31
CA ILE A 88 -10.61 -1.95 -9.03
C ILE A 88 -11.96 -2.00 -8.33
#